data_AF-A0A4V1R1N0-F1
#
_entry.id   AF-A0A4V1R1N0-F1
#
_cell.length_a   1.000
_cell.length_b   1.000
_cell.length_c   1.000
_cell.angle_alpha   90.00
_cell.angle_beta   90.00
_cell.angle_gamma   90.00
#
_symmetry.space_group_name_H-M   'P 1'
#
loop_
_entity.id
_entity.type
_entity.pdbx_description
1 polymer ?
#
loop_
_entity_poly.entity_id
_entity_poly.type
_entity_poly.pdbx_seq_one_letter_code
_entity_poly.pdbx_strand_id
1 'polypeptide(L)'
;MNSLQMDPPWKRMFWLGAIGAVIYLLIQIIPSFSNSDYAGGSSSVIDKQYAEQQAAAFIEEQFDVKPTYVHALHQSDRLLSGYLAKEKLLEYYETTYDQNFPTDTFQVEVHTPRQNSAGSETIYFVYLHMQTGKPVAWNRLGNTLTDEQKQSNYEKSVKAAKAAAVKQGFSVEQLREQLEPSKDGTIILEVIGSKAGEAQLNLHMRTVLDETGQDRIVTFKPAFVVPQGYINYVDQQDKLANSLSVWGYFVLTAVLFILSIIYAVVYRQHSSFKRGLVLTAVFLVFYIINNYNLTDGIRAGFGEDPDAKGFIAIAVAVTILLTIVMAVSVYFALVGGDALWRQMGKSRWPRFNEPGYGEHVWQSMKISYLLAFMLLGIQAIIFVVLQAGIGTWATSDVTQSPYNLKMLWIFPMLAWCAAISEEAVYRLFGIGLLRKWLRNPFIASLIPTMIWALGHVTYPFYPATTRLIELTIMGLILSFAFLRFGFVTAVFTHAILNSIMMSFMLIIVGSPVNVTAAIIYLILPIIIAWVIRIWHKRRGHSAVLTE
;
A
#
# COMPACT_ATOMS: atom_id res chain seq x y z
N MET A 1 -36.07 -10.26 28.72
CA MET A 1 -36.04 -9.76 27.32
C MET A 1 -34.59 -9.57 26.90
N ASN A 2 -34.11 -10.27 25.87
CA ASN A 2 -32.70 -10.21 25.42
C ASN A 2 -32.41 -8.86 24.74
N SER A 3 -31.80 -7.92 25.47
CA SER A 3 -31.50 -6.55 25.00
C SER A 3 -30.48 -6.46 23.85
N LEU A 4 -29.85 -7.59 23.47
CA LEU A 4 -28.85 -7.69 22.39
C LEU A 4 -29.36 -8.41 21.14
N GLN A 5 -30.64 -8.79 21.08
CA GLN A 5 -31.18 -9.52 19.94
C GLN A 5 -31.23 -8.62 18.69
N MET A 6 -30.46 -9.00 17.67
CA MET A 6 -30.47 -8.37 16.36
C MET A 6 -31.44 -9.14 15.47
N ASP A 7 -32.39 -8.43 14.85
CA ASP A 7 -33.21 -8.97 13.77
C ASP A 7 -32.99 -8.14 12.49
N PRO A 8 -31.87 -8.38 11.77
CA PRO A 8 -31.62 -7.73 10.49
C PRO A 8 -32.66 -8.14 9.44
N PRO A 9 -32.97 -7.28 8.46
CA PRO A 9 -33.81 -7.67 7.33
C PRO A 9 -33.06 -8.62 6.38
N TRP A 10 -32.87 -9.87 6.79
CA TRP A 10 -31.98 -10.86 6.17
C TRP A 10 -32.17 -10.99 4.67
N LYS A 11 -33.43 -11.09 4.21
CA LYS A 11 -33.73 -11.21 2.78
C LYS A 11 -33.22 -10.02 1.97
N ARG A 12 -33.40 -8.79 2.47
CA ARG A 12 -32.91 -7.57 1.80
C ARG A 12 -31.39 -7.52 1.81
N MET A 13 -30.77 -7.84 2.94
CA MET A 13 -29.32 -7.81 3.06
C MET A 13 -28.64 -8.87 2.23
N PHE A 14 -29.25 -10.05 2.11
CA PHE A 14 -28.77 -11.11 1.23
C PHE A 14 -28.73 -10.62 -0.22
N TRP A 15 -29.82 -10.03 -0.72
CA TRP A 15 -29.85 -9.50 -2.09
C TRP A 15 -28.85 -8.35 -2.29
N LEU A 16 -28.74 -7.42 -1.35
CA LEU A 16 -27.76 -6.33 -1.44
C LEU A 16 -26.32 -6.86 -1.47
N GLY A 17 -26.00 -7.83 -0.61
CA GLY A 17 -24.68 -8.48 -0.60
C GLY A 17 -24.41 -9.28 -1.87
N ALA A 18 -25.38 -10.07 -2.34
CA ALA A 18 -25.24 -10.88 -3.55
C ALA A 18 -25.06 -10.01 -4.81
N ILE A 19 -25.86 -8.96 -4.95
CA ILE A 19 -25.71 -7.99 -6.04
C ILE A 19 -24.33 -7.32 -5.96
N GLY A 20 -23.92 -6.88 -4.77
CA GLY A 20 -22.60 -6.28 -4.57
C GLY A 20 -21.45 -7.22 -4.94
N ALA A 21 -21.52 -8.49 -4.54
CA ALA A 21 -20.53 -9.51 -4.89
C ALA A 21 -20.47 -9.74 -6.41
N VAL A 22 -21.62 -9.84 -7.09
CA VAL A 22 -21.68 -10.02 -8.55
C VAL A 22 -21.07 -8.81 -9.26
N ILE A 23 -21.40 -7.59 -8.83
CA ILE A 23 -20.84 -6.36 -9.41
C ILE A 23 -19.32 -6.32 -9.23
N TYR A 24 -18.83 -6.64 -8.03
CA TYR A 24 -17.40 -6.69 -7.77
C TYR A 24 -16.69 -7.76 -8.63
N LEU A 25 -17.28 -8.95 -8.77
CA LEU A 25 -16.72 -10.00 -9.61
C LEU A 25 -16.63 -9.57 -11.08
N LEU A 26 -17.69 -8.96 -11.62
CA LEU A 26 -17.76 -8.55 -13.02
C LEU A 26 -16.85 -7.37 -13.35
N ILE A 27 -16.71 -6.40 -12.45
CA ILE A 27 -15.96 -5.16 -12.70
C ILE A 27 -14.48 -5.28 -12.31
N GLN A 28 -14.17 -6.00 -11.23
CA GLN A 28 -12.81 -6.03 -10.67
C GLN A 28 -12.14 -7.38 -10.91
N ILE A 29 -12.78 -8.49 -10.54
CA ILE A 29 -12.09 -9.80 -10.50
C ILE A 29 -11.92 -10.40 -11.90
N ILE A 30 -12.98 -10.51 -12.70
CA ILE A 30 -12.91 -11.13 -14.03
C ILE A 30 -11.96 -10.36 -14.96
N PRO A 31 -12.04 -9.02 -15.07
CA PRO A 31 -11.11 -8.27 -15.90
C PRO A 31 -9.65 -8.41 -15.46
N SER A 32 -9.37 -8.56 -14.17
CA SER A 32 -8.00 -8.75 -13.67
C SER A 32 -7.36 -10.07 -14.12
N PHE A 33 -8.15 -11.07 -14.55
CA PHE A 33 -7.63 -12.31 -15.12
C PHE A 33 -7.55 -12.30 -16.66
N SER A 34 -8.33 -11.44 -17.32
CA SER A 34 -8.37 -11.35 -18.79
C SER A 34 -7.50 -10.23 -19.35
N ASN A 35 -7.36 -9.14 -18.59
CA ASN A 35 -6.66 -7.93 -18.98
C ASN A 35 -5.51 -7.69 -17.99
N SER A 36 -4.33 -7.45 -18.53
CA SER A 36 -3.11 -7.03 -17.83
C SER A 36 -3.20 -5.62 -17.20
N ASP A 37 -4.31 -4.91 -17.42
CA ASP A 37 -4.50 -3.49 -17.08
C ASP A 37 -4.51 -3.13 -15.58
N TYR A 38 -4.69 -4.09 -14.67
CA TYR A 38 -4.82 -3.81 -13.21
C TYR A 38 -3.86 -4.59 -12.31
N ALA A 39 -3.18 -5.57 -12.85
CA ALA A 39 -2.13 -6.31 -12.18
C ALA A 39 -1.10 -6.62 -13.26
N GLY A 40 0.07 -5.95 -13.21
CA GLY A 40 1.11 -6.10 -14.21
C GLY A 40 1.30 -7.58 -14.59
N GLY A 41 0.98 -7.88 -15.86
CA GLY A 41 1.19 -9.15 -16.54
C GLY A 41 0.66 -10.40 -15.85
N SER A 42 -0.35 -11.03 -16.43
CA SER A 42 -0.79 -12.42 -16.18
C SER A 42 0.24 -13.51 -16.57
N SER A 43 1.52 -13.15 -16.64
CA SER A 43 2.65 -14.08 -16.76
C SER A 43 3.33 -14.21 -15.41
N SER A 44 3.78 -15.42 -15.07
CA SER A 44 4.37 -15.69 -13.75
C SER A 44 5.58 -14.79 -13.50
N VAL A 45 5.43 -13.82 -12.60
CA VAL A 45 6.56 -13.04 -12.08
C VAL A 45 7.60 -13.99 -11.48
N ILE A 46 8.86 -13.77 -11.82
CA ILE A 46 9.98 -14.59 -11.32
C ILE A 46 10.15 -14.44 -9.81
N ASP A 47 10.74 -15.46 -9.18
CA ASP A 47 11.12 -15.35 -7.77
C ASP A 47 12.25 -14.34 -7.57
N LYS A 48 12.25 -13.65 -6.43
CA LYS A 48 13.30 -12.68 -6.06
C LYS A 48 14.69 -13.32 -6.04
N GLN A 49 14.82 -14.54 -5.55
CA GLN A 49 16.10 -15.25 -5.50
C GLN A 49 16.63 -15.50 -6.92
N TYR A 50 15.74 -15.75 -7.88
CA TYR A 50 16.14 -15.88 -9.28
C TYR A 50 16.62 -14.53 -9.85
N ALA A 51 15.93 -13.43 -9.54
CA ALA A 51 16.39 -12.09 -9.93
C ALA A 51 17.76 -11.75 -9.31
N GLU A 52 17.99 -12.10 -8.03
CA GLU A 52 19.27 -11.94 -7.33
C GLU A 52 20.41 -12.73 -8.01
N GLN A 53 20.14 -13.98 -8.40
CA GLN A 53 21.11 -14.82 -9.12
C GLN A 53 21.44 -14.25 -10.50
N GLN A 54 20.44 -13.80 -11.26
CA GLN A 54 20.66 -13.19 -12.57
C GLN A 54 21.44 -11.87 -12.46
N ALA A 55 21.15 -11.05 -11.44
CA ALA A 55 21.89 -9.82 -11.19
C ALA A 55 23.35 -10.10 -10.83
N ALA A 56 23.60 -11.10 -9.97
CA ALA A 56 24.95 -11.52 -9.60
C ALA A 56 25.75 -11.99 -10.82
N ALA A 57 25.16 -12.88 -11.64
CA ALA A 57 25.78 -13.37 -12.86
C ALA A 57 26.07 -12.24 -13.86
N PHE A 58 25.15 -11.29 -14.02
CA PHE A 58 25.34 -10.11 -14.85
C PHE A 58 26.52 -9.25 -14.37
N ILE A 59 26.67 -9.04 -13.06
CA ILE A 59 27.80 -8.27 -12.52
C ILE A 59 29.13 -9.00 -12.69
N GLU A 60 29.16 -10.32 -12.53
CA GLU A 60 30.37 -11.12 -12.79
C GLU A 60 30.76 -11.07 -14.27
N GLU A 61 29.82 -11.24 -15.19
CA GLU A 61 30.09 -11.23 -16.63
C GLU A 61 30.47 -9.82 -17.13
N GLN A 62 29.68 -8.81 -16.75
CA GLN A 62 29.90 -7.45 -17.23
C GLN A 62 31.05 -6.76 -16.52
N PHE A 63 31.30 -7.10 -15.24
CA PHE A 63 32.29 -6.42 -14.42
C PHE A 63 33.48 -7.19 -13.89
N ASP A 64 33.53 -8.51 -14.08
CA ASP A 64 34.62 -9.36 -13.59
C ASP A 64 34.84 -9.18 -12.08
N VAL A 65 33.74 -8.93 -11.34
CA VAL A 65 33.74 -8.77 -9.88
C VAL A 65 32.70 -9.69 -9.28
N LYS A 66 33.12 -10.51 -8.32
CA LYS A 66 32.23 -11.39 -7.56
C LYS A 66 31.44 -10.62 -6.49
N PRO A 67 30.10 -10.72 -6.47
CA PRO A 67 29.28 -10.14 -5.41
C PRO A 67 29.53 -10.75 -4.04
N THR A 68 29.41 -9.94 -2.98
CA THR A 68 29.42 -10.38 -1.58
C THR A 68 28.02 -10.44 -0.97
N TYR A 69 27.12 -9.59 -1.45
CA TYR A 69 25.73 -9.51 -0.98
C TYR A 69 24.83 -9.05 -2.12
N VAL A 70 23.63 -9.64 -2.21
CA VAL A 70 22.59 -9.29 -3.18
C VAL A 70 21.25 -9.22 -2.48
N HIS A 71 20.41 -8.26 -2.87
CA HIS A 71 19.05 -8.14 -2.32
C HIS A 71 18.11 -7.53 -3.36
N ALA A 72 17.03 -8.25 -3.69
CA ALA A 72 16.03 -7.80 -4.66
C ALA A 72 14.84 -7.07 -4.04
N LEU A 73 14.50 -5.93 -4.63
CA LEU A 73 13.33 -5.13 -4.33
C LEU A 73 12.54 -4.89 -5.60
N HIS A 74 11.21 -4.84 -5.50
CA HIS A 74 10.38 -4.35 -6.59
C HIS A 74 10.51 -2.82 -6.68
N GLN A 75 10.70 -2.34 -7.91
CA GLN A 75 10.75 -0.94 -8.24
C GLN A 75 9.84 -0.67 -9.44
N SER A 76 9.22 0.51 -9.46
CA SER A 76 8.35 0.96 -10.55
C SER A 76 8.62 2.41 -10.91
N ASP A 77 8.51 2.74 -12.20
CA ASP A 77 8.41 4.12 -12.67
C ASP A 77 6.99 4.66 -12.46
N ARG A 78 6.78 5.24 -11.27
CA ARG A 78 5.51 5.87 -10.87
C ARG A 78 5.06 6.95 -11.87
N LEU A 79 5.97 7.75 -12.42
CA LEU A 79 5.57 8.85 -13.30
C LEU A 79 5.10 8.32 -14.64
N LEU A 80 5.86 7.39 -15.22
CA LEU A 80 5.50 6.75 -16.48
C LEU A 80 4.23 5.91 -16.36
N SER A 81 4.14 5.02 -15.37
CA SER A 81 2.96 4.18 -15.13
C SER A 81 1.69 5.02 -14.99
N GLY A 82 1.77 6.12 -14.22
CA GLY A 82 0.65 7.05 -14.07
C GLY A 82 0.29 7.81 -15.34
N TYR A 83 1.27 8.21 -16.14
CA TYR A 83 1.04 8.88 -17.42
C TYR A 83 0.34 7.95 -18.40
N LEU A 84 0.81 6.71 -18.52
CA LEU A 84 0.21 5.69 -19.37
C LEU A 84 -1.22 5.38 -18.93
N ALA A 85 -1.48 5.27 -17.62
CA ALA A 85 -2.83 5.06 -17.09
C ALA A 85 -3.76 6.25 -17.41
N LYS A 86 -3.28 7.47 -17.22
CA LYS A 86 -4.03 8.70 -17.49
C LYS A 86 -4.40 8.84 -18.97
N GLU A 87 -3.44 8.60 -19.86
CA GLU A 87 -3.61 8.75 -21.31
C GLU A 87 -4.16 7.48 -21.99
N LYS A 88 -4.47 6.43 -21.21
CA LYS A 88 -4.98 5.13 -21.70
C LYS A 88 -4.04 4.44 -22.69
N LEU A 89 -2.74 4.45 -22.38
CA LEU A 89 -1.66 3.90 -23.19
C LEU A 89 -1.02 2.63 -22.61
N LEU A 90 -1.57 2.07 -21.52
CA LEU A 90 -1.00 0.89 -20.85
C LEU A 90 -0.87 -0.31 -21.79
N GLU A 91 -1.96 -0.74 -22.44
CA GLU A 91 -1.97 -1.88 -23.37
C GLU A 91 -0.99 -1.68 -24.55
N TYR A 92 -0.96 -0.46 -25.13
CA TYR A 92 -0.02 -0.12 -26.20
C TYR A 92 1.44 -0.21 -25.71
N TYR A 93 1.72 0.28 -24.51
CA TYR A 93 3.07 0.26 -23.95
C TYR A 93 3.52 -1.17 -23.63
N GLU A 94 2.65 -1.96 -23.01
CA GLU A 94 2.91 -3.36 -22.66
C GLU A 94 3.26 -4.19 -23.88
N THR A 95 2.52 -4.01 -24.98
CA THR A 95 2.76 -4.76 -26.21
C THR A 95 3.98 -4.26 -27.00
N THR A 96 4.32 -2.98 -26.90
CA THR A 96 5.35 -2.36 -27.76
C THR A 96 6.72 -2.25 -27.08
N TYR A 97 6.76 -1.94 -25.79
CA TYR A 97 8.00 -1.51 -25.10
C TYR A 97 8.36 -2.32 -23.86
N ASP A 98 7.39 -2.89 -23.14
CA ASP A 98 7.61 -3.51 -21.82
C ASP A 98 8.71 -4.59 -21.81
N GLN A 99 8.77 -5.42 -22.86
CA GLN A 99 9.81 -6.45 -23.03
C GLN A 99 11.26 -5.96 -22.87
N ASN A 100 11.54 -4.69 -23.20
CA ASN A 100 12.86 -4.09 -23.09
C ASN A 100 12.92 -2.92 -22.10
N PHE A 101 11.79 -2.26 -21.87
CA PHE A 101 11.67 -1.06 -21.05
C PHE A 101 10.46 -1.19 -20.11
N PRO A 102 10.45 -2.16 -19.20
CA PRO A 102 9.28 -2.40 -18.36
C PRO A 102 9.07 -1.27 -17.36
N THR A 103 7.81 -0.96 -17.03
CA THR A 103 7.49 0.00 -15.97
C THR A 103 7.84 -0.55 -14.59
N ASP A 104 7.79 -1.87 -14.43
CA ASP A 104 8.01 -2.59 -13.19
C ASP A 104 9.21 -3.54 -13.31
N THR A 105 10.10 -3.48 -12.33
CA THR A 105 11.37 -4.23 -12.32
C THR A 105 11.67 -4.79 -10.95
N PHE A 106 12.52 -5.81 -10.91
CA PHE A 106 13.31 -6.11 -9.72
C PHE A 106 14.59 -5.30 -9.76
N GLN A 107 14.71 -4.31 -8.87
CA GLN A 107 15.96 -3.62 -8.58
C GLN A 107 16.76 -4.45 -7.57
N VAL A 108 17.91 -4.95 -7.98
CA VAL A 108 18.81 -5.73 -7.14
C VAL A 108 19.99 -4.88 -6.73
N GLU A 109 20.14 -4.67 -5.44
CA GLU A 109 21.32 -4.06 -4.82
C GLU A 109 22.41 -5.13 -4.69
N VAL A 110 23.57 -4.89 -5.31
CA VAL A 110 24.70 -5.81 -5.37
C VAL A 110 25.93 -5.16 -4.76
N HIS A 111 26.39 -5.68 -3.63
CA HIS A 111 27.62 -5.25 -2.98
C HIS A 111 28.80 -6.07 -3.49
N THR A 112 29.96 -5.42 -3.59
CA THR A 112 31.19 -6.07 -4.03
C THR A 112 32.34 -5.75 -3.07
N PRO A 113 33.35 -6.62 -2.96
CA PRO A 113 34.48 -6.42 -2.04
C PRO A 113 35.43 -5.30 -2.52
N ARG A 114 35.23 -4.80 -3.75
CA ARG A 114 36.03 -3.70 -4.32
C ARG A 114 35.70 -2.41 -3.57
N GLN A 115 36.66 -1.90 -2.82
CA GLN A 115 36.53 -0.61 -2.14
C GLN A 115 36.74 0.55 -3.12
N ASN A 116 36.01 1.64 -2.90
CA ASN A 116 36.21 2.92 -3.57
C ASN A 116 37.35 3.70 -2.91
N SER A 117 37.75 4.85 -3.49
CA SER A 117 38.87 5.66 -2.98
C SER A 117 38.66 6.23 -1.57
N ALA A 118 37.44 6.21 -1.06
CA ALA A 118 37.09 6.61 0.30
C ALA A 118 37.10 5.41 1.29
N GLY A 119 37.45 4.21 0.81
CA GLY A 119 37.47 2.97 1.61
C GLY A 119 36.10 2.29 1.75
N SER A 120 35.05 2.76 1.07
CA SER A 120 33.70 2.18 1.14
C SER A 120 33.46 1.17 0.02
N GLU A 121 32.55 0.21 0.23
CA GLU A 121 32.20 -0.81 -0.78
C GLU A 121 31.63 -0.20 -2.08
N THR A 122 31.95 -0.80 -3.23
CA THR A 122 31.31 -0.47 -4.51
C THR A 122 29.97 -1.18 -4.61
N ILE A 123 28.91 -0.43 -4.89
CA ILE A 123 27.52 -0.93 -4.95
C ILE A 123 27.00 -0.78 -6.38
N TYR A 124 26.37 -1.83 -6.89
CA TYR A 124 25.68 -1.84 -8.17
C TYR A 124 24.19 -2.00 -7.93
N PHE A 125 23.39 -1.34 -8.76
CA PHE A 125 21.96 -1.55 -8.87
C PHE A 125 21.69 -2.12 -10.25
N VAL A 126 21.10 -3.31 -10.31
CA VAL A 126 20.72 -3.97 -11.56
C VAL A 126 19.21 -4.09 -11.58
N TYR A 127 18.59 -3.64 -12.67
CA TYR A 127 17.15 -3.73 -12.86
C TYR A 127 16.86 -4.88 -13.81
N LEU A 128 16.03 -5.81 -13.36
CA LEU A 128 15.64 -6.99 -14.13
C LEU A 128 14.14 -6.94 -14.41
N HIS A 129 13.78 -7.33 -15.63
CA HIS A 129 12.38 -7.50 -16.01
C HIS A 129 11.73 -8.59 -15.16
N MET A 130 10.55 -8.30 -14.58
CA MET A 130 9.92 -9.16 -13.58
C MET A 130 9.43 -10.52 -14.10
N GLN A 131 9.30 -10.70 -15.41
CA GLN A 131 8.79 -11.91 -16.04
C GLN A 131 9.92 -12.75 -16.65
N THR A 132 10.92 -12.10 -17.26
CA THR A 132 11.99 -12.80 -17.99
C THR A 132 13.29 -12.91 -17.17
N GLY A 133 13.49 -12.06 -16.16
CA GLY A 133 14.76 -11.95 -15.44
C GLY A 133 15.89 -11.36 -16.27
N LYS A 134 15.59 -10.78 -17.45
CA LYS A 134 16.59 -10.11 -18.28
C LYS A 134 17.01 -8.78 -17.62
N PRO A 135 18.31 -8.49 -17.48
CA PRO A 135 18.80 -7.16 -17.10
C PRO A 135 18.40 -6.12 -18.16
N VAL A 136 17.68 -5.08 -17.73
CA VAL A 136 17.16 -3.99 -18.60
C VAL A 136 17.81 -2.64 -18.31
N ALA A 137 18.34 -2.45 -17.10
CA ALA A 137 19.09 -1.27 -16.72
C ALA A 137 20.10 -1.60 -15.60
N TRP A 138 21.15 -0.78 -15.47
CA TRP A 138 22.07 -0.88 -14.34
C TRP A 138 22.72 0.45 -14.01
N ASN A 139 23.17 0.58 -12.76
CA ASN A 139 23.93 1.73 -12.30
C ASN A 139 24.96 1.32 -11.25
N ARG A 140 26.20 1.79 -11.38
CA ARG A 140 27.25 1.65 -10.37
C ARG A 140 27.34 2.91 -9.50
N LEU A 141 27.00 2.81 -8.22
CA LEU A 141 27.21 3.90 -7.26
C LEU A 141 28.57 3.79 -6.56
N GLY A 142 29.27 4.92 -6.51
CA GLY A 142 30.57 5.08 -5.88
C GLY A 142 31.29 6.31 -6.42
N ASN A 143 31.56 7.26 -5.53
CA ASN A 143 32.65 8.23 -5.68
C ASN A 143 33.92 7.47 -5.23
N THR A 144 34.99 7.18 -5.98
CA THR A 144 35.75 7.87 -7.04
C THR A 144 36.67 6.81 -7.71
N LEU A 145 37.13 6.98 -8.95
CA LEU A 145 38.48 7.52 -9.30
C LEU A 145 39.60 7.16 -8.32
N THR A 146 40.11 5.93 -8.39
CA THR A 146 41.51 5.67 -8.01
C THR A 146 42.26 4.84 -9.03
N ASP A 147 41.62 3.91 -9.77
CA ASP A 147 42.30 3.14 -10.82
C ASP A 147 41.55 3.04 -12.18
N GLU A 148 40.27 3.43 -12.24
CA GLU A 148 39.49 3.59 -13.49
C GLU A 148 39.29 5.09 -13.75
N GLN A 149 39.80 5.56 -14.89
CA GLN A 149 40.21 6.93 -15.16
C GLN A 149 38.99 7.87 -15.39
N LYS A 150 39.27 9.18 -15.27
CA LYS A 150 38.40 10.33 -15.60
C LYS A 150 37.46 10.00 -16.75
N GLN A 151 36.23 10.52 -16.72
CA GLN A 151 35.39 10.50 -17.92
C GLN A 151 36.22 11.04 -19.09
N SER A 152 36.24 10.27 -20.18
CA SER A 152 36.91 10.67 -21.41
C SER A 152 36.35 12.02 -21.88
N ASN A 153 37.03 12.72 -22.80
CA ASN A 153 36.48 13.94 -23.39
C ASN A 153 35.02 13.70 -23.78
N TYR A 154 34.13 14.66 -23.51
CA TYR A 154 32.68 14.51 -23.66
C TYR A 154 32.31 13.90 -25.02
N GLU A 155 32.94 14.34 -26.10
CA GLU A 155 32.75 13.76 -27.45
C GLU A 155 33.09 12.25 -27.55
N LYS A 156 34.17 11.80 -26.92
CA LYS A 156 34.56 10.39 -26.89
C LYS A 156 33.57 9.57 -26.06
N SER A 157 33.16 10.11 -24.91
CA SER A 157 32.15 9.50 -24.05
C SER A 157 30.80 9.36 -24.77
N VAL A 158 30.38 10.37 -25.55
CA VAL A 158 29.19 10.32 -26.41
C VAL A 158 29.34 9.24 -27.49
N LYS A 159 30.51 9.15 -28.13
CA LYS A 159 30.77 8.11 -29.14
C LYS A 159 30.69 6.70 -28.53
N ALA A 160 31.24 6.52 -27.34
CA ALA A 160 31.14 5.26 -26.60
C ALA A 160 29.70 4.94 -26.19
N ALA A 161 28.94 5.94 -25.72
CA ALA A 161 27.52 5.79 -25.39
C ALA A 161 26.69 5.39 -26.63
N LYS A 162 26.89 6.05 -27.78
CA LYS A 162 26.24 5.67 -29.04
C LYS A 162 26.61 4.26 -29.49
N ALA A 163 27.88 3.88 -29.38
CA ALA A 163 28.33 2.52 -29.72
C ALA A 163 27.70 1.46 -28.79
N ALA A 164 27.57 1.77 -27.49
CA ALA A 164 26.89 0.91 -26.53
C ALA A 164 25.38 0.80 -26.82
N ALA A 165 24.71 1.90 -27.16
CA ALA A 165 23.31 1.87 -27.58
C ALA A 165 23.12 1.01 -28.84
N VAL A 166 24.04 1.06 -29.80
CA VAL A 166 23.98 0.17 -30.99
C VAL A 166 24.11 -1.31 -30.60
N LYS A 167 24.98 -1.65 -29.64
CA LYS A 167 25.06 -3.02 -29.10
C LYS A 167 23.77 -3.47 -28.41
N GLN A 168 23.00 -2.54 -27.86
CA GLN A 168 21.67 -2.78 -27.28
C GLN A 168 20.54 -2.83 -28.33
N GLY A 169 20.87 -2.75 -29.63
CA GLY A 169 19.92 -2.92 -30.73
C GLY A 169 19.37 -1.63 -31.33
N PHE A 170 19.82 -0.44 -30.90
CA PHE A 170 19.40 0.83 -31.50
C PHE A 170 20.16 1.15 -32.79
N SER A 171 19.53 1.84 -33.74
CA SER A 171 20.23 2.35 -34.92
C SER A 171 20.86 3.72 -34.65
N VAL A 172 21.99 4.02 -35.29
CA VAL A 172 22.70 5.30 -35.10
C VAL A 172 21.84 6.51 -35.50
N GLU A 173 21.01 6.35 -36.52
CA GLU A 173 20.12 7.40 -37.05
C GLU A 173 19.00 7.77 -36.07
N GLN A 174 18.62 6.85 -35.18
CA GLN A 174 17.62 7.10 -34.15
C GLN A 174 18.21 7.85 -32.94
N LEU A 175 19.53 7.88 -32.77
CA LEU A 175 20.15 8.40 -31.56
C LEU A 175 20.51 9.88 -31.71
N ARG A 176 19.71 10.74 -31.08
CA ARG A 176 19.96 12.18 -30.98
C ARG A 176 20.53 12.52 -29.61
N GLU A 177 21.68 13.17 -29.60
CA GLU A 177 22.28 13.66 -28.36
C GLU A 177 21.54 14.92 -27.88
N GLN A 178 21.23 14.99 -26.59
CA GLN A 178 20.81 16.24 -25.96
C GLN A 178 22.06 17.05 -25.57
N LEU A 179 22.17 18.27 -26.10
CA LEU A 179 23.37 19.12 -26.00
C LEU A 179 23.56 19.75 -24.60
N GLU A 180 22.64 19.57 -23.67
CA GLU A 180 22.78 20.04 -22.30
C GLU A 180 23.49 18.97 -21.45
N PRO A 181 24.79 19.13 -21.12
CA PRO A 181 25.48 18.16 -20.29
C PRO A 181 24.84 18.13 -18.90
N SER A 182 24.48 16.95 -18.43
CA SER A 182 24.11 16.75 -17.04
C SER A 182 25.30 17.11 -16.13
N LYS A 183 25.04 17.77 -15.00
CA LYS A 183 26.07 18.18 -14.03
C LYS A 183 26.93 17.01 -13.52
N ASP A 184 26.42 15.78 -13.63
CA ASP A 184 27.04 14.56 -13.11
C ASP A 184 27.80 13.76 -14.19
N GLY A 185 27.98 14.32 -15.40
CA GLY A 185 28.65 13.65 -16.52
C GLY A 185 27.78 12.61 -17.24
N THR A 186 26.48 12.57 -16.95
CA THR A 186 25.53 11.68 -17.64
C THR A 186 25.27 12.17 -19.06
N ILE A 187 25.41 11.26 -20.02
CA ILE A 187 25.07 11.47 -21.44
C ILE A 187 23.63 11.04 -21.64
N ILE A 188 22.85 11.90 -22.31
CA ILE A 188 21.45 11.64 -22.63
C ILE A 188 21.30 11.53 -24.14
N LEU A 189 20.87 10.35 -24.60
CA LEU A 189 20.53 10.09 -26.00
C LEU A 189 19.02 9.91 -26.14
N GLU A 190 18.37 10.83 -26.83
CA GLU A 190 16.97 10.73 -27.25
C GLU A 190 16.85 9.71 -28.40
N VAL A 191 15.91 8.77 -28.29
CA VAL A 191 15.66 7.74 -29.32
C VAL A 191 14.50 8.15 -30.23
N ILE A 192 14.82 8.73 -31.38
CA ILE A 192 13.84 9.19 -32.37
C ILE A 192 12.93 8.02 -32.79
N GLY A 193 11.61 8.28 -32.77
CA GLY A 193 10.59 7.30 -33.17
C GLY A 193 10.14 6.36 -32.05
N SER A 194 10.79 6.37 -30.88
CA SER A 194 10.37 5.60 -29.70
C SER A 194 9.57 6.47 -28.74
N LYS A 195 8.26 6.54 -28.96
CA LYS A 195 7.31 7.32 -28.15
C LYS A 195 6.11 6.50 -27.70
N ALA A 196 5.60 6.86 -26.53
CA ALA A 196 4.29 6.45 -26.03
C ALA A 196 3.49 7.71 -25.68
N GLY A 197 2.58 8.12 -26.57
CA GLY A 197 1.96 9.45 -26.50
C GLY A 197 3.02 10.54 -26.66
N GLU A 198 3.13 11.43 -25.68
CA GLU A 198 4.16 12.45 -25.59
C GLU A 198 5.41 12.00 -24.80
N ALA A 199 5.35 10.83 -24.15
CA ALA A 199 6.51 10.31 -23.43
C ALA A 199 7.57 9.80 -24.41
N GLN A 200 8.79 10.30 -24.28
CA GLN A 200 9.90 10.05 -25.20
C GLN A 200 10.98 9.20 -24.53
N LEU A 201 11.42 8.13 -25.20
CA LEU A 201 12.51 7.29 -24.70
C LEU A 201 13.84 8.04 -24.76
N ASN A 202 14.51 8.12 -23.62
CA ASN A 202 15.86 8.61 -23.44
C ASN A 202 16.76 7.53 -22.83
N LEU A 203 18.00 7.45 -23.30
CA LEU A 203 19.03 6.59 -22.74
C LEU A 203 19.95 7.45 -21.88
N HIS A 204 19.93 7.23 -20.56
CA HIS A 204 20.83 7.87 -19.62
C HIS A 204 22.04 6.96 -19.41
N MET A 205 23.22 7.41 -19.84
CA MET A 205 24.44 6.62 -19.81
C MET A 205 25.59 7.37 -19.16
N ARG A 206 26.43 6.65 -18.42
CA ARG A 206 27.67 7.20 -17.88
C ARG A 206 28.83 6.28 -18.22
N THR A 207 29.95 6.89 -18.60
CA THR A 207 31.17 6.21 -19.00
C THR A 207 32.30 6.50 -18.01
N VAL A 208 33.18 5.52 -17.82
CA VAL A 208 34.46 5.67 -17.13
C VAL A 208 35.54 5.03 -17.99
N LEU A 209 36.77 5.50 -17.88
CA LEU A 209 37.89 4.84 -18.55
C LEU A 209 38.33 3.64 -17.71
N ASP A 210 38.51 2.48 -18.34
CA ASP A 210 39.09 1.32 -17.67
C ASP A 210 40.62 1.46 -17.50
N GLU A 211 41.25 0.47 -16.86
CA GLU A 211 42.71 0.41 -16.65
C GLU A 211 43.51 0.44 -17.97
N THR A 212 42.87 0.07 -19.09
CA THR A 212 43.45 0.07 -20.44
C THR A 212 43.22 1.38 -21.21
N GLY A 213 42.46 2.32 -20.62
CA GLY A 213 42.09 3.60 -21.23
C GLY A 213 40.95 3.51 -22.24
N GLN A 214 40.13 2.46 -22.21
CA GLN A 214 38.90 2.35 -23.01
C GLN A 214 37.67 2.81 -22.22
N ASP A 215 36.73 3.46 -22.92
CA ASP A 215 35.47 3.90 -22.32
C ASP A 215 34.54 2.72 -22.03
N ARG A 216 34.15 2.59 -20.77
CA ARG A 216 33.30 1.53 -20.24
C ARG A 216 32.02 2.08 -19.65
N ILE A 217 30.89 1.46 -19.97
CA ILE A 217 29.57 1.90 -19.52
C ILE A 217 29.31 1.41 -18.09
N VAL A 218 29.19 2.33 -17.14
CA VAL A 218 28.91 2.05 -15.72
C VAL A 218 27.47 2.32 -15.33
N THR A 219 26.76 3.08 -16.17
CA THR A 219 25.33 3.35 -16.01
C THR A 219 24.68 3.22 -17.37
N PHE A 220 23.60 2.44 -17.45
CA PHE A 220 22.69 2.37 -18.59
C PHE A 220 21.27 2.33 -18.04
N LYS A 221 20.53 3.43 -18.24
CA LYS A 221 19.14 3.57 -17.81
C LYS A 221 18.27 4.12 -18.93
N PRO A 222 17.61 3.25 -19.70
CA PRO A 222 16.51 3.69 -20.55
C PRO A 222 15.36 4.20 -19.68
N ALA A 223 14.80 5.36 -20.00
CA ALA A 223 13.65 5.94 -19.31
C ALA A 223 12.77 6.70 -20.30
N PHE A 224 11.46 6.51 -20.21
CA PHE A 224 10.51 7.34 -20.95
C PHE A 224 10.25 8.62 -20.16
N VAL A 225 10.71 9.74 -20.69
CA VAL A 225 10.51 11.05 -20.08
C VAL A 225 9.10 11.53 -20.42
N VAL A 226 8.26 11.63 -19.39
CA VAL A 226 6.88 12.12 -19.51
C VAL A 226 6.84 13.66 -19.62
N PRO A 227 5.75 14.25 -20.14
CA PRO A 227 5.65 15.70 -20.32
C PRO A 227 5.75 16.49 -19.02
N GLN A 228 6.46 17.62 -19.03
CA GLN A 228 6.61 18.49 -17.84
C GLN A 228 5.28 18.97 -17.26
N GLY A 229 4.27 19.20 -18.12
CA GLY A 229 2.93 19.58 -17.67
C GLY A 229 2.25 18.51 -16.81
N TYR A 230 2.49 17.23 -17.12
CA TYR A 230 2.00 16.11 -16.32
C TYR A 230 2.76 16.01 -14.99
N ILE A 231 4.09 16.14 -14.99
CA ILE A 231 4.91 16.15 -13.76
C ILE A 231 4.43 17.25 -12.81
N ASN A 232 4.26 18.47 -13.33
CA ASN A 232 3.78 19.62 -12.56
C ASN A 232 2.37 19.38 -11.97
N TYR A 233 1.49 18.72 -12.73
CA TYR A 233 0.15 18.35 -12.25
C TYR A 233 0.24 17.36 -11.08
N VAL A 234 1.03 16.29 -11.22
CA VAL A 234 1.23 15.28 -10.17
C VAL A 234 1.80 15.91 -8.91
N ASP A 235 2.84 16.74 -9.03
CA ASP A 235 3.45 17.44 -7.90
C ASP A 235 2.46 18.35 -7.15
N GLN A 236 1.58 19.03 -7.88
CA GLN A 236 0.53 19.86 -7.27
C GLN A 236 -0.49 19.02 -6.52
N GLN A 237 -0.89 17.87 -7.08
CA GLN A 237 -1.81 16.95 -6.42
C GLN A 237 -1.17 16.31 -5.18
N ASP A 238 0.11 15.95 -5.21
CA ASP A 238 0.82 15.39 -4.06
C ASP A 238 0.96 16.43 -2.94
N LYS A 239 1.27 17.69 -3.27
CA LYS A 239 1.27 18.79 -2.29
C LYS A 239 -0.11 19.01 -1.67
N LEU A 240 -1.17 18.96 -2.47
CA LEU A 240 -2.55 19.05 -1.99
C LEU A 240 -2.88 17.88 -1.06
N ALA A 241 -2.60 16.65 -1.48
CA ALA A 241 -2.84 15.44 -0.72
C ALA A 241 -2.13 15.47 0.64
N ASN A 242 -0.84 15.84 0.65
CA ASN A 242 -0.06 15.96 1.87
C ASN A 242 -0.63 17.04 2.81
N SER A 243 -1.03 18.20 2.28
CA SER A 243 -1.66 19.27 3.08
C SER A 243 -3.00 18.83 3.68
N LEU A 244 -3.86 18.19 2.87
CA LEU A 244 -5.15 17.65 3.32
C LEU A 244 -4.97 16.56 4.38
N SER A 245 -3.97 15.69 4.23
CA SER A 245 -3.67 14.65 5.22
C SER A 245 -3.15 15.25 6.53
N VAL A 246 -2.21 16.21 6.48
CA VAL A 246 -1.68 16.86 7.68
C VAL A 246 -2.78 17.60 8.45
N TRP A 247 -3.47 18.54 7.80
CA TRP A 247 -4.43 19.40 8.49
C TRP A 247 -5.77 18.71 8.73
N GLY A 248 -6.22 17.91 7.76
CA GLY A 248 -7.51 17.26 7.78
C GLY A 248 -7.54 15.95 8.57
N TYR A 249 -6.47 15.16 8.51
CA TYR A 249 -6.40 13.88 9.20
C TYR A 249 -5.55 13.94 10.46
N PHE A 250 -4.26 14.28 10.38
CA PHE A 250 -3.35 14.19 11.53
C PHE A 250 -3.75 15.15 12.65
N VAL A 251 -3.97 16.42 12.35
CA VAL A 251 -4.36 17.43 13.36
C VAL A 251 -5.72 17.09 13.97
N LEU A 252 -6.74 16.80 13.15
CA LEU A 252 -8.09 16.51 13.68
C LEU A 252 -8.14 15.17 14.43
N THR A 253 -7.36 14.16 14.02
CA THR A 253 -7.23 12.90 14.76
C THR A 253 -6.47 13.10 16.07
N ALA A 254 -5.48 13.99 16.13
CA ALA A 254 -4.83 14.38 17.39
C ALA A 254 -5.80 15.08 18.34
N VAL A 255 -6.69 15.94 17.83
CA VAL A 255 -7.78 16.54 18.62
C VAL A 255 -8.73 15.46 19.15
N LEU A 256 -9.17 14.52 18.31
CA LEU A 256 -9.98 13.38 18.76
C LEU A 256 -9.26 12.54 19.81
N PHE A 257 -7.95 12.33 19.66
CA PHE A 257 -7.15 11.61 20.63
C PHE A 257 -7.16 12.31 22.00
N ILE A 258 -6.85 13.61 22.06
CA ILE A 258 -6.88 14.39 23.32
C ILE A 258 -8.27 14.33 23.95
N LEU A 259 -9.33 14.51 23.15
CA LEU A 259 -10.70 14.42 23.63
C LEU A 259 -11.05 13.02 24.13
N SER A 260 -10.53 11.96 23.51
CA SER A 260 -10.78 10.59 23.97
C SER A 260 -10.23 10.34 25.37
N ILE A 261 -9.06 10.89 25.70
CA ILE A 261 -8.48 10.83 27.05
C ILE A 261 -9.40 11.56 28.03
N ILE A 262 -9.78 12.81 27.71
CA ILE A 262 -10.63 13.64 28.58
C ILE A 262 -11.96 12.91 28.87
N TYR A 263 -12.63 12.41 27.84
CA TYR A 263 -13.94 11.77 27.99
C TYR A 263 -13.84 10.39 28.66
N ALA A 264 -12.74 9.64 28.46
CA ALA A 264 -12.49 8.42 29.20
C ALA A 264 -12.36 8.67 30.71
N VAL A 265 -11.73 9.78 31.12
CA VAL A 265 -11.58 10.15 32.53
C VAL A 265 -12.89 10.71 33.11
N VAL A 266 -13.52 11.66 32.42
CA VAL A 266 -14.76 12.32 32.90
C VAL A 266 -15.90 11.32 33.02
N TYR A 267 -16.07 10.42 32.05
CA TYR A 267 -17.15 9.43 32.04
C TYR A 267 -16.70 8.05 32.54
N ARG A 268 -15.61 7.98 33.31
CA ARG A 268 -15.05 6.72 33.83
C ARG A 268 -16.06 5.82 34.55
N GLN A 269 -17.10 6.41 35.16
CA GLN A 269 -18.15 5.67 35.87
C GLN A 269 -19.02 4.82 34.92
N HIS A 270 -19.10 5.18 33.63
CA HIS A 270 -19.91 4.48 32.64
C HIS A 270 -19.13 3.42 31.85
N SER A 271 -17.81 3.30 32.05
CA SER A 271 -16.93 2.39 31.30
C SER A 271 -15.98 1.65 32.24
N SER A 272 -15.11 0.82 31.68
CA SER A 272 -14.04 0.15 32.41
C SER A 272 -12.76 0.22 31.61
N PHE A 273 -11.68 0.68 32.25
CA PHE A 273 -10.34 0.75 31.67
C PHE A 273 -9.78 -0.64 31.29
N LYS A 274 -10.36 -1.73 31.78
CA LYS A 274 -9.95 -3.09 31.36
C LYS A 274 -10.45 -3.49 29.97
N ARG A 275 -11.49 -2.85 29.42
CA ARG A 275 -12.19 -3.31 28.19
C ARG A 275 -11.40 -3.14 26.90
N GLY A 276 -10.62 -2.06 26.80
CA GLY A 276 -9.86 -1.76 25.58
C GLY A 276 -8.57 -2.56 25.44
N LEU A 277 -8.04 -3.11 26.54
CA LEU A 277 -6.67 -3.64 26.58
C LEU A 277 -6.41 -4.75 25.57
N VAL A 278 -7.32 -5.70 25.40
CA VAL A 278 -7.11 -6.84 24.49
C VAL A 278 -7.10 -6.37 23.03
N LEU A 279 -8.07 -5.54 22.62
CA LEU A 279 -8.12 -5.03 21.24
C LEU A 279 -6.95 -4.11 20.93
N THR A 280 -6.55 -3.26 21.88
CA THR A 280 -5.35 -2.43 21.75
C THR A 280 -4.07 -3.26 21.66
N ALA A 281 -3.94 -4.31 22.47
CA ALA A 281 -2.77 -5.19 22.44
C ALA A 281 -2.68 -5.94 21.10
N VAL A 282 -3.80 -6.48 20.61
CA VAL A 282 -3.88 -7.12 19.28
C VAL A 282 -3.49 -6.12 18.20
N PHE A 283 -4.06 -4.92 18.20
CA PHE A 283 -3.69 -3.85 17.27
C PHE A 283 -2.19 -3.56 17.32
N LEU A 284 -1.63 -3.29 18.50
CA LEU A 284 -0.24 -2.87 18.67
C LEU A 284 0.73 -3.96 18.20
N VAL A 285 0.54 -5.20 18.65
CA VAL A 285 1.43 -6.32 18.29
C VAL A 285 1.39 -6.57 16.78
N PHE A 286 0.20 -6.65 16.20
CA PHE A 286 0.05 -6.92 14.77
C PHE A 286 0.58 -5.77 13.91
N TYR A 287 0.39 -4.52 14.33
CA TYR A 287 0.88 -3.36 13.60
C TYR A 287 2.42 -3.26 13.66
N ILE A 288 3.04 -3.60 14.80
CA ILE A 288 4.52 -3.71 14.89
C ILE A 288 5.05 -4.78 13.93
N ILE A 289 4.42 -5.95 13.89
CA ILE A 289 4.79 -7.02 12.94
C ILE A 289 4.64 -6.50 11.50
N ASN A 290 3.57 -5.78 11.19
CA ASN A 290 3.36 -5.19 9.86
C ASN A 290 4.39 -4.12 9.50
N ASN A 291 4.80 -3.27 10.45
CA ASN A 291 5.87 -2.29 10.22
C ASN A 291 7.20 -2.96 9.88
N TYR A 292 7.51 -4.07 10.53
CA TYR A 292 8.68 -4.88 10.15
C TYR A 292 8.51 -5.48 8.74
N ASN A 293 7.30 -5.94 8.41
CA ASN A 293 6.98 -6.50 7.10
C ASN A 293 7.18 -5.51 5.94
N LEU A 294 6.97 -4.22 6.20
CA LEU A 294 7.09 -3.11 5.23
C LEU A 294 8.52 -2.57 5.03
N THR A 295 9.52 -3.10 5.75
CA THR A 295 10.89 -2.57 5.72
C THR A 295 11.51 -2.56 4.33
N ASP A 296 11.26 -3.58 3.52
CA ASP A 296 11.72 -3.67 2.13
C ASP A 296 11.01 -2.63 1.24
N GLY A 297 9.72 -2.39 1.48
CA GLY A 297 8.97 -1.31 0.82
C GLY A 297 9.53 0.08 1.16
N ILE A 298 9.88 0.32 2.41
CA ILE A 298 10.54 1.57 2.83
C ILE A 298 11.90 1.69 2.12
N ARG A 299 12.71 0.62 2.05
CA ARG A 299 14.00 0.60 1.33
C ARG A 299 13.84 0.93 -0.16
N ALA A 300 12.81 0.38 -0.81
CA ALA A 300 12.51 0.65 -2.22
C ALA A 300 12.17 2.13 -2.45
N GLY A 301 11.52 2.79 -1.49
CA GLY A 301 11.22 4.23 -1.55
C GLY A 301 12.45 5.14 -1.60
N PHE A 302 13.62 4.68 -1.16
CA PHE A 302 14.89 5.41 -1.27
C PHE A 302 15.60 5.21 -2.62
N GLY A 303 15.14 4.27 -3.45
CA GLY A 303 15.76 3.95 -4.74
C GLY A 303 17.25 3.61 -4.61
N GLU A 304 18.06 4.23 -5.46
CA GLU A 304 19.52 4.04 -5.51
C GLU A 304 20.27 4.91 -4.49
N ASP A 305 19.86 4.86 -3.22
CA ASP A 305 20.62 5.45 -2.12
C ASP A 305 21.39 4.34 -1.38
N PRO A 306 22.74 4.34 -1.38
CA PRO A 306 23.55 3.33 -0.71
C PRO A 306 23.58 3.51 0.82
N ASP A 307 23.32 4.73 1.31
CA ASP A 307 23.35 5.09 2.73
C ASP A 307 21.96 4.96 3.40
N ALA A 308 20.97 4.46 2.64
CA ALA A 308 19.59 4.29 3.09
C ALA A 308 19.45 3.45 4.37
N LYS A 309 20.38 2.52 4.67
CA LYS A 309 20.30 1.61 5.83
C LYS A 309 20.11 2.36 7.16
N GLY A 310 20.85 3.45 7.37
CA GLY A 310 20.73 4.28 8.57
C GLY A 310 19.38 4.98 8.67
N PHE A 311 18.92 5.57 7.55
CA PHE A 311 17.62 6.23 7.46
C PHE A 311 16.45 5.27 7.66
N ILE A 312 16.54 4.05 7.14
CA ILE A 312 15.50 3.02 7.33
C ILE A 312 15.38 2.65 8.80
N ALA A 313 16.50 2.46 9.51
CA ALA A 313 16.46 2.16 10.94
C ALA A 313 15.76 3.27 11.74
N ILE A 314 16.05 4.53 11.42
CA ILE A 314 15.39 5.69 12.02
C ILE A 314 13.90 5.73 11.64
N ALA A 315 13.56 5.54 10.36
CA ALA A 315 12.19 5.54 9.88
C ALA A 315 11.35 4.45 10.57
N VAL A 316 11.89 3.24 10.72
CA VAL A 316 11.23 2.13 11.43
C VAL A 316 11.04 2.48 12.91
N ALA A 317 12.06 3.05 13.57
CA ALA A 317 11.95 3.46 14.97
C ALA A 317 10.86 4.54 15.17
N VAL A 318 10.81 5.53 14.28
CA VAL A 318 9.77 6.56 14.27
C VAL A 318 8.38 5.95 14.03
N THR A 319 8.23 5.06 13.04
CA THR A 319 6.95 4.40 12.77
C THR A 319 6.48 3.54 13.95
N ILE A 320 7.39 2.83 14.63
CA ILE A 320 7.06 2.08 15.85
C ILE A 320 6.60 3.03 16.97
N LEU A 321 7.31 4.15 17.19
CA LEU A 321 6.91 5.15 18.17
C LEU A 321 5.52 5.72 17.87
N LEU A 322 5.26 6.09 16.62
CA LEU A 322 3.95 6.56 16.17
C LEU A 322 2.87 5.49 16.36
N THR A 323 3.20 4.21 16.11
CA THR A 323 2.29 3.08 16.33
C THR A 323 1.91 2.94 17.81
N ILE A 324 2.86 3.16 18.73
CA ILE A 324 2.59 3.17 20.18
C ILE A 324 1.62 4.31 20.52
N VAL A 325 1.84 5.52 19.99
CA VAL A 325 0.93 6.66 20.19
C VAL A 325 -0.46 6.35 19.63
N MET A 326 -0.54 5.75 18.44
CA MET A 326 -1.80 5.29 17.85
C MET A 326 -2.49 4.24 18.73
N ALA A 327 -1.76 3.27 19.30
CA ALA A 327 -2.33 2.27 20.19
C ALA A 327 -2.92 2.89 21.46
N VAL A 328 -2.24 3.89 22.03
CA VAL A 328 -2.77 4.68 23.15
C VAL A 328 -4.03 5.43 22.74
N SER A 329 -4.05 6.02 21.55
CA SER A 329 -5.26 6.65 21.00
C SER A 329 -6.43 5.67 20.82
N VAL A 330 -6.18 4.50 20.24
CA VAL A 330 -7.18 3.42 20.11
C VAL A 330 -7.71 3.01 21.47
N TYR A 331 -6.84 2.83 22.47
CA TYR A 331 -7.25 2.46 23.82
C TYR A 331 -8.20 3.49 24.45
N PHE A 332 -7.84 4.77 24.43
CA PHE A 332 -8.69 5.82 25.00
C PHE A 332 -9.95 6.05 24.18
N ALA A 333 -9.91 5.88 22.86
CA ALA A 333 -11.10 5.90 22.01
C ALA A 333 -12.08 4.76 22.37
N LEU A 334 -11.57 3.55 22.61
CA LEU A 334 -12.40 2.42 23.08
C LEU A 334 -13.05 2.72 24.45
N VAL A 335 -12.26 3.18 25.42
CA VAL A 335 -12.76 3.45 26.79
C VAL A 335 -13.73 4.62 26.81
N GLY A 336 -13.35 5.76 26.23
CA GLY A 336 -14.15 6.98 26.17
C GLY A 336 -15.39 6.83 25.29
N GLY A 337 -15.28 6.10 24.18
CA GLY A 337 -16.40 5.79 23.31
C GLY A 337 -17.46 4.92 23.99
N ASP A 338 -17.06 3.82 24.66
CA ASP A 338 -17.99 2.99 25.45
C ASP A 338 -18.69 3.83 26.54
N ALA A 339 -17.92 4.68 27.24
CA ALA A 339 -18.44 5.56 28.27
C ALA A 339 -19.51 6.51 27.74
N LEU A 340 -19.23 7.18 26.61
CA LEU A 340 -20.14 8.12 25.96
C LEU A 340 -21.47 7.47 25.55
N TRP A 341 -21.40 6.31 24.88
CA TRP A 341 -22.61 5.63 24.45
C TRP A 341 -23.45 5.13 25.63
N ARG A 342 -22.81 4.57 26.65
CA ARG A 342 -23.50 4.10 27.87
C ARG A 342 -24.10 5.26 28.67
N GLN A 343 -23.42 6.39 28.75
CA GLN A 343 -23.97 7.61 29.36
C GLN A 343 -25.20 8.12 28.61
N MET A 344 -25.26 7.95 27.29
CA MET A 344 -26.44 8.22 26.46
C MET A 344 -27.50 7.09 26.50
N GLY A 345 -27.37 6.12 27.40
CA GLY A 345 -28.31 5.00 27.56
C GLY A 345 -28.26 3.96 26.44
N LYS A 346 -27.18 3.93 25.63
CA LYS A 346 -27.04 3.02 24.49
C LYS A 346 -25.83 2.11 24.66
N SER A 347 -26.02 0.79 24.62
CA SER A 347 -24.90 -0.16 24.57
C SER A 347 -24.52 -0.45 23.11
N ARG A 348 -23.63 0.36 22.53
CA ARG A 348 -23.14 0.15 21.15
C ARG A 348 -22.01 -0.85 21.05
N TRP A 349 -21.32 -1.09 22.17
CA TRP A 349 -20.32 -2.12 22.32
C TRP A 349 -20.66 -2.97 23.55
N PRO A 350 -21.45 -4.05 23.36
CA PRO A 350 -21.89 -4.92 24.43
C PRO A 350 -20.74 -5.55 25.24
N ARG A 351 -21.00 -5.95 26.49
CA ARG A 351 -19.98 -6.63 27.32
C ARG A 351 -20.06 -8.14 27.15
N PHE A 352 -18.91 -8.80 27.29
CA PHE A 352 -18.84 -10.25 27.29
C PHE A 352 -19.79 -10.88 28.34
N ASN A 353 -19.96 -10.24 29.50
CA ASN A 353 -20.84 -10.72 30.56
C ASN A 353 -22.33 -10.39 30.34
N GLU A 354 -22.69 -9.62 29.31
CA GLU A 354 -24.10 -9.31 29.03
C GLU A 354 -24.80 -10.54 28.40
N PRO A 355 -26.05 -10.86 28.82
CA PRO A 355 -26.80 -11.98 28.25
C PRO A 355 -26.96 -11.86 26.73
N GLY A 356 -26.71 -12.96 26.02
CA GLY A 356 -26.81 -13.00 24.55
C GLY A 356 -25.60 -12.43 23.80
N TYR A 357 -24.51 -12.02 24.48
CA TYR A 357 -23.30 -11.49 23.82
C TYR A 357 -22.73 -12.41 22.73
N GLY A 358 -22.56 -13.70 23.02
CA GLY A 358 -22.04 -14.65 22.04
C GLY A 358 -22.92 -14.78 20.79
N GLU A 359 -24.25 -14.69 20.95
CA GLU A 359 -25.17 -14.71 19.81
C GLU A 359 -25.12 -13.39 19.03
N HIS A 360 -25.03 -12.26 19.73
CA HIS A 360 -24.83 -10.95 19.10
C HIS A 360 -23.59 -10.93 18.20
N VAL A 361 -22.44 -11.40 18.69
CA VAL A 361 -21.20 -11.49 17.91
C VAL A 361 -21.37 -12.39 16.67
N TRP A 362 -22.06 -13.52 16.82
CA TRP A 362 -22.33 -14.43 15.70
C TRP A 362 -23.22 -13.82 14.63
N GLN A 363 -24.29 -13.12 15.03
CA GLN A 363 -25.18 -12.43 14.11
C GLN A 363 -24.49 -11.23 13.44
N SER A 364 -23.67 -10.47 14.20
CA SER A 364 -22.80 -9.40 13.69
C SER A 364 -21.83 -9.91 12.62
N MET A 365 -21.20 -11.06 12.81
CA MET A 365 -20.30 -11.62 11.79
C MET A 365 -21.05 -11.97 10.50
N LYS A 366 -22.21 -12.63 10.58
CA LYS A 366 -22.99 -13.03 9.40
C LYS A 366 -23.42 -11.82 8.56
N ILE A 367 -23.98 -10.81 9.22
CA ILE A 367 -24.44 -9.60 8.55
C ILE A 367 -23.26 -8.81 7.97
N SER A 368 -22.09 -8.86 8.62
CA SER A 368 -20.87 -8.20 8.13
C SER A 368 -20.36 -8.75 6.81
N TYR A 369 -20.48 -10.05 6.52
CA TYR A 369 -20.18 -10.57 5.17
C TYR A 369 -21.08 -9.95 4.10
N LEU A 370 -22.39 -9.88 4.37
CA LEU A 370 -23.35 -9.30 3.43
C LEU A 370 -23.08 -7.81 3.21
N LEU A 371 -22.74 -7.08 4.27
CA LEU A 371 -22.35 -5.67 4.18
C LEU A 371 -21.02 -5.48 3.45
N ALA A 372 -20.02 -6.34 3.69
CA ALA A 372 -18.73 -6.26 3.01
C ALA A 372 -18.87 -6.51 1.50
N PHE A 373 -19.64 -7.52 1.08
CA PHE A 373 -19.91 -7.74 -0.34
C PHE A 373 -20.69 -6.59 -0.99
N MET A 374 -21.65 -6.01 -0.27
CA MET A 374 -22.34 -4.80 -0.72
C MET A 374 -21.35 -3.63 -0.89
N LEU A 375 -20.46 -3.42 0.07
CA LEU A 375 -19.43 -2.37 0.04
C LEU A 375 -18.43 -2.57 -1.12
N LEU A 376 -17.98 -3.80 -1.39
CA LEU A 376 -17.12 -4.12 -2.53
C LEU A 376 -17.77 -3.72 -3.87
N GLY A 377 -19.06 -4.06 -4.05
CA GLY A 377 -19.80 -3.68 -5.25
C GLY A 377 -19.98 -2.16 -5.37
N ILE A 378 -20.32 -1.48 -4.26
CA ILE A 378 -20.45 -0.02 -4.21
C ILE A 378 -19.11 0.65 -4.56
N GLN A 379 -18.00 0.16 -4.00
CA GLN A 379 -16.67 0.67 -4.28
C GLN A 379 -16.32 0.56 -5.76
N ALA A 380 -16.59 -0.60 -6.38
CA ALA A 380 -16.37 -0.80 -7.81
C ALA A 380 -17.19 0.20 -8.67
N ILE A 381 -18.47 0.43 -8.32
CA ILE A 381 -19.31 1.42 -9.01
C ILE A 381 -18.75 2.83 -8.84
N ILE A 382 -18.35 3.20 -7.62
CA ILE A 382 -17.78 4.54 -7.34
C ILE A 382 -16.58 4.80 -8.24
N PHE A 383 -15.65 3.85 -8.35
CA PHE A 383 -14.48 4.04 -9.21
C PHE A 383 -14.83 4.16 -10.69
N VAL A 384 -15.78 3.36 -11.20
CA VAL A 384 -16.26 3.51 -12.59
C VAL A 384 -16.86 4.90 -12.81
N VAL A 385 -17.68 5.39 -11.87
CA VAL A 385 -18.30 6.72 -11.95
C VAL A 385 -17.24 7.82 -11.86
N LEU A 386 -16.24 7.71 -10.99
CA LEU A 386 -15.18 8.70 -10.84
C LEU A 386 -14.23 8.71 -12.06
N GLN A 387 -13.91 7.55 -12.62
CA GLN A 387 -13.15 7.43 -13.85
C GLN A 387 -13.90 8.07 -15.03
N ALA A 388 -15.21 7.82 -15.16
CA ALA A 388 -16.03 8.40 -16.22
C ALA A 388 -16.32 9.90 -16.02
N GLY A 389 -16.45 10.34 -14.76
CA GLY A 389 -16.86 11.70 -14.41
C GLY A 389 -15.70 12.69 -14.31
N ILE A 390 -14.68 12.39 -13.50
CA ILE A 390 -13.54 13.28 -13.24
C ILE A 390 -12.22 12.75 -13.83
N GLY A 391 -12.27 11.65 -14.60
CA GLY A 391 -11.08 11.09 -15.23
C GLY A 391 -10.10 10.49 -14.22
N THR A 392 -10.59 9.90 -13.12
CA THR A 392 -9.71 9.30 -12.10
C THR A 392 -8.80 8.23 -12.70
N TRP A 393 -7.52 8.28 -12.33
CA TRP A 393 -6.52 7.27 -12.66
C TRP A 393 -5.64 6.99 -11.44
N ALA A 394 -4.88 5.90 -11.48
CA ALA A 394 -3.98 5.50 -10.41
C ALA A 394 -2.57 5.23 -10.94
N THR A 395 -1.58 5.24 -10.05
CA THR A 395 -0.19 4.86 -10.34
C THR A 395 0.36 3.94 -9.26
N SER A 396 1.52 3.34 -9.53
CA SER A 396 2.21 2.46 -8.60
C SER A 396 2.75 3.18 -7.35
N ASP A 397 2.85 2.43 -6.26
CA ASP A 397 3.57 2.80 -5.03
C ASP A 397 4.41 1.60 -4.57
N VAL A 398 5.72 1.70 -4.75
CA VAL A 398 6.67 0.63 -4.41
C VAL A 398 6.73 0.37 -2.90
N THR A 399 6.37 1.35 -2.07
CA THR A 399 6.44 1.21 -0.60
C THR A 399 5.35 0.28 -0.05
N GLN A 400 4.29 0.07 -0.83
CA GLN A 400 3.15 -0.78 -0.50
C GLN A 400 2.98 -1.96 -1.47
N SER A 401 3.99 -2.20 -2.32
CA SER A 401 3.94 -3.30 -3.28
C SER A 401 3.86 -4.66 -2.58
N PRO A 402 3.03 -5.60 -3.06
CA PRO A 402 2.98 -6.96 -2.51
C PRO A 402 4.32 -7.69 -2.69
N TYR A 403 5.14 -7.28 -3.66
CA TYR A 403 6.49 -7.81 -3.88
C TYR A 403 7.52 -7.23 -2.92
N ASN A 404 7.22 -6.15 -2.20
CA ASN A 404 8.11 -5.56 -1.19
C ASN A 404 7.71 -5.87 0.25
N LEU A 405 6.73 -6.77 0.44
CA LEU A 405 6.42 -7.32 1.75
C LEU A 405 7.31 -8.55 2.01
N LYS A 406 8.06 -8.53 3.11
CA LYS A 406 8.93 -9.66 3.51
C LYS A 406 8.17 -10.98 3.64
N MET A 407 6.95 -10.90 4.15
CA MET A 407 6.02 -11.98 4.37
C MET A 407 4.66 -11.53 3.84
N LEU A 408 4.42 -11.74 2.54
CA LEU A 408 3.14 -11.40 1.92
C LEU A 408 1.97 -12.13 2.60
N TRP A 409 2.16 -13.37 3.04
CA TRP A 409 1.12 -14.20 3.64
C TRP A 409 0.52 -13.65 4.94
N ILE A 410 1.22 -12.77 5.68
CA ILE A 410 0.65 -12.09 6.87
C ILE A 410 -0.02 -10.76 6.53
N PHE A 411 0.04 -10.29 5.29
CA PHE A 411 -0.49 -8.97 4.90
C PHE A 411 -1.96 -8.75 5.31
N PRO A 412 -2.88 -9.72 5.13
CA PRO A 412 -4.27 -9.52 5.54
C PRO A 412 -4.48 -9.35 7.06
N MET A 413 -3.46 -9.58 7.89
CA MET A 413 -3.49 -9.21 9.32
C MET A 413 -3.74 -7.71 9.51
N LEU A 414 -3.22 -6.88 8.61
CA LEU A 414 -3.40 -5.42 8.63
C LEU A 414 -4.88 -5.02 8.51
N ALA A 415 -5.72 -5.85 7.87
CA ALA A 415 -7.16 -5.64 7.79
C ALA A 415 -7.81 -5.50 9.18
N TRP A 416 -7.37 -6.31 10.13
CA TRP A 416 -7.85 -6.29 11.51
C TRP A 416 -7.31 -5.10 12.29
N CYS A 417 -6.04 -4.75 12.07
CA CYS A 417 -5.45 -3.55 12.66
C CYS A 417 -6.24 -2.30 12.26
N ALA A 418 -6.46 -2.10 10.95
CA ALA A 418 -7.22 -0.97 10.41
C ALA A 418 -8.66 -0.96 10.95
N ALA A 419 -9.35 -2.10 10.90
CA ALA A 419 -10.72 -2.21 11.39
C ALA A 419 -10.84 -1.90 12.90
N ILE A 420 -9.92 -2.40 13.73
CA ILE A 420 -9.98 -2.13 15.18
C ILE A 420 -9.69 -0.65 15.46
N SER A 421 -8.62 -0.09 14.88
CA SER A 421 -8.20 1.27 15.20
C SER A 421 -9.20 2.31 14.68
N GLU A 422 -9.62 2.19 13.43
CA GLU A 422 -10.43 3.19 12.76
C GLU A 422 -11.88 3.15 13.22
N GLU A 423 -12.44 1.97 13.48
CA GLU A 423 -13.78 1.87 14.06
C GLU A 423 -13.80 2.34 15.52
N ALA A 424 -12.71 2.16 16.28
CA ALA A 424 -12.60 2.70 17.64
C ALA A 424 -12.57 4.23 17.64
N VAL A 425 -11.67 4.82 16.84
CA VAL A 425 -11.43 6.27 16.82
C VAL A 425 -12.60 7.02 16.17
N TYR A 426 -13.01 6.63 14.97
CA TYR A 426 -13.96 7.42 14.19
C TYR A 426 -15.41 7.07 14.50
N ARG A 427 -15.74 5.78 14.69
CA ARG A 427 -17.14 5.35 14.85
C ARG A 427 -17.54 5.29 16.31
N LEU A 428 -16.82 4.52 17.12
CA LEU A 428 -17.17 4.38 18.52
C LEU A 428 -16.98 5.69 19.28
N PHE A 429 -15.80 6.30 19.20
CA PHE A 429 -15.52 7.57 19.88
C PHE A 429 -16.03 8.78 19.11
N GLY A 430 -15.59 9.00 17.86
CA GLY A 430 -15.90 10.19 17.07
C GLY A 430 -17.40 10.46 16.90
N ILE A 431 -18.16 9.45 16.43
CA ILE A 431 -19.63 9.58 16.33
C ILE A 431 -20.25 9.76 17.72
N GLY A 432 -19.79 9.02 18.74
CA GLY A 432 -20.29 9.15 20.11
C GLY A 432 -20.17 10.57 20.66
N LEU A 433 -19.01 11.20 20.43
CA LEU A 433 -18.69 12.55 20.84
C LEU A 433 -19.59 13.57 20.11
N LEU A 434 -19.59 13.53 18.77
CA LEU A 434 -20.36 14.50 18.00
C LEU A 434 -21.86 14.29 18.11
N ARG A 435 -22.31 13.07 18.39
CA ARG A 435 -23.72 12.79 18.71
C ARG A 435 -24.13 13.52 19.98
N LYS A 436 -23.24 13.58 20.98
CA LYS A 436 -23.47 14.31 22.23
C LYS A 436 -23.53 15.82 22.00
N TRP A 437 -22.63 16.36 21.17
CA TRP A 437 -22.53 17.80 20.91
C TRP A 437 -23.62 18.32 19.97
N LEU A 438 -23.81 17.65 18.83
CA LEU A 438 -24.62 18.17 17.72
C LEU A 438 -26.04 17.59 17.69
N ARG A 439 -26.29 16.46 18.35
CA ARG A 439 -27.59 15.75 18.39
C ARG A 439 -28.18 15.35 17.03
N ASN A 440 -27.48 15.60 15.91
CA ASN A 440 -27.83 15.15 14.55
C ASN A 440 -27.00 13.91 14.15
N PRO A 441 -27.61 12.77 13.79
CA PRO A 441 -26.87 11.52 13.60
C PRO A 441 -26.09 11.51 12.28
N PHE A 442 -26.58 12.24 11.28
CA PHE A 442 -25.93 12.36 10.00
C PHE A 442 -24.64 13.18 10.12
N ILE A 443 -24.72 14.39 10.68
CA ILE A 443 -23.53 15.25 10.87
C ILE A 443 -22.51 14.59 11.80
N ALA A 444 -22.99 13.94 12.88
CA ALA A 444 -22.14 13.19 13.79
C ALA A 444 -21.41 12.01 13.13
N SER A 445 -21.93 11.50 11.99
CA SER A 445 -21.28 10.44 11.20
C SER A 445 -20.39 11.01 10.10
N LEU A 446 -20.81 12.12 9.48
CA LEU A 446 -20.12 12.74 8.36
C LEU A 446 -18.75 13.30 8.76
N ILE A 447 -18.66 14.06 9.86
CA ILE A 447 -17.40 14.71 10.25
C ILE A 447 -16.29 13.68 10.55
N PRO A 448 -16.49 12.65 11.40
CA PRO A 448 -15.44 11.67 11.67
C PRO A 448 -15.10 10.83 10.43
N THR A 449 -16.09 10.58 9.57
CA THR A 449 -15.88 9.91 8.29
C THR A 449 -15.01 10.73 7.34
N MET A 450 -15.22 12.04 7.24
CA MET A 450 -14.37 12.92 6.43
C MET A 450 -12.96 13.01 6.98
N ILE A 451 -12.79 13.12 8.31
CA ILE A 451 -11.46 13.09 8.95
C ILE A 451 -10.73 11.79 8.58
N TRP A 452 -11.41 10.65 8.69
CA TRP A 452 -10.87 9.35 8.30
C TRP A 452 -10.49 9.28 6.81
N ALA A 453 -11.38 9.75 5.92
CA ALA A 453 -11.15 9.75 4.48
C ALA A 453 -9.95 10.64 4.08
N LEU A 454 -9.74 11.77 4.78
CA LEU A 454 -8.57 12.65 4.60
C LEU A 454 -7.24 11.94 4.93
N GLY A 455 -7.25 10.86 5.72
CA GLY A 455 -6.05 10.06 6.01
C GLY A 455 -5.57 9.21 4.84
N HIS A 456 -6.36 9.12 3.77
CA HIS A 456 -6.14 8.21 2.64
C HIS A 456 -5.98 8.93 1.30
N VAL A 457 -5.94 10.28 1.30
CA VAL A 457 -5.81 11.08 0.07
C VAL A 457 -4.40 11.07 -0.51
N THR A 458 -3.42 10.56 0.23
CA THR A 458 -2.03 10.37 -0.22
C THR A 458 -1.82 9.06 -0.98
N TYR A 459 -2.85 8.20 -1.07
CA TYR A 459 -2.81 7.07 -1.97
C TYR A 459 -2.67 7.52 -3.42
N PRO A 460 -2.04 6.72 -4.29
CA PRO A 460 -1.63 7.12 -5.63
C PRO A 460 -2.79 7.17 -6.63
N PHE A 461 -3.88 7.85 -6.28
CA PHE A 461 -5.06 8.10 -7.09
C PHE A 461 -5.19 9.59 -7.37
N TYR A 462 -5.40 9.94 -8.63
CA TYR A 462 -5.50 11.33 -9.07
C TYR A 462 -6.85 11.58 -9.74
N PRO A 463 -7.49 12.74 -9.52
CA PRO A 463 -7.10 13.80 -8.57
C PRO A 463 -7.09 13.31 -7.11
N ALA A 464 -6.30 13.96 -6.24
CA ALA A 464 -6.13 13.56 -4.83
C ALA A 464 -7.45 13.50 -4.03
N THR A 465 -8.47 14.23 -4.49
CA THR A 465 -9.82 14.24 -3.90
C THR A 465 -10.63 12.97 -4.19
N THR A 466 -10.20 12.10 -5.10
CA THR A 466 -10.87 10.84 -5.46
C THR A 466 -11.15 10.00 -4.22
N ARG A 467 -10.10 9.73 -3.42
CA ARG A 467 -10.21 8.91 -2.20
C ARG A 467 -11.06 9.57 -1.13
N LEU A 468 -11.04 10.90 -1.04
CA LEU A 468 -11.89 11.65 -0.13
C LEU A 468 -13.37 11.41 -0.44
N ILE A 469 -13.76 11.46 -1.73
CA ILE A 469 -15.15 11.24 -2.15
C ILE A 469 -15.56 9.79 -1.88
N GLU A 470 -14.78 8.83 -2.38
CA GLU A 470 -15.05 7.40 -2.24
C GLU A 470 -15.20 6.99 -0.76
N LEU A 471 -14.20 7.31 0.06
CA LEU A 471 -14.18 6.90 1.45
C LEU A 471 -15.19 7.66 2.30
N THR A 472 -15.62 8.86 1.89
CA THR A 472 -16.73 9.52 2.58
C THR A 472 -18.03 8.72 2.39
N ILE A 473 -18.31 8.24 1.19
CA ILE A 473 -19.50 7.42 0.92
C ILE A 473 -19.41 6.08 1.68
N MET A 474 -18.28 5.39 1.54
CA MET A 474 -18.04 4.09 2.19
C MET A 474 -18.10 4.22 3.72
N GLY A 475 -17.47 5.26 4.28
CA GLY A 475 -17.42 5.50 5.70
C GLY A 475 -18.77 5.89 6.31
N LEU A 476 -19.66 6.52 5.55
CA LEU A 476 -21.05 6.76 5.97
C LEU A 476 -21.86 5.47 6.03
N ILE A 477 -21.63 4.51 5.11
CA ILE A 477 -22.26 3.18 5.16
C ILE A 477 -21.74 2.39 6.37
N LEU A 478 -20.43 2.43 6.65
CA LEU A 478 -19.88 1.86 7.89
C LEU A 478 -20.46 2.53 9.14
N SER A 479 -20.65 3.85 9.12
CA SER A 479 -21.31 4.60 10.19
C SER A 479 -22.77 4.16 10.38
N PHE A 480 -23.49 3.90 9.29
CA PHE A 480 -24.83 3.31 9.34
C PHE A 480 -24.80 1.91 9.95
N ALA A 481 -23.86 1.05 9.53
CA ALA A 481 -23.71 -0.29 10.09
C ALA A 481 -23.44 -0.23 11.61
N PHE A 482 -22.53 0.66 12.04
CA PHE A 482 -22.26 0.92 13.45
C PHE A 482 -23.52 1.39 14.21
N LEU A 483 -24.21 2.41 13.70
CA LEU A 483 -25.40 2.98 14.35
C LEU A 483 -26.61 2.03 14.34
N ARG A 484 -26.69 1.09 13.40
CA ARG A 484 -27.80 0.15 13.29
C ARG A 484 -27.54 -1.16 14.03
N PHE A 485 -26.32 -1.67 13.94
CA PHE A 485 -25.94 -3.05 14.32
C PHE A 485 -24.81 -3.12 15.36
N GLY A 486 -24.19 -2.00 15.73
CA GLY A 486 -23.21 -1.92 16.81
C GLY A 486 -21.75 -2.04 16.36
N PHE A 487 -20.85 -1.84 17.32
CA PHE A 487 -19.40 -1.79 17.13
C PHE A 487 -18.82 -3.07 16.52
N VAL A 488 -19.26 -4.23 17.02
CA VAL A 488 -18.78 -5.53 16.55
C VAL A 488 -19.06 -5.72 15.05
N THR A 489 -20.27 -5.34 14.61
CA THR A 489 -20.66 -5.40 13.20
C THR A 489 -19.82 -4.47 12.33
N ALA A 490 -19.49 -3.26 12.81
CA ALA A 490 -18.66 -2.33 12.05
C ALA A 490 -17.23 -2.87 11.87
N VAL A 491 -16.61 -3.34 12.96
CA VAL A 491 -15.27 -3.95 12.95
C VAL A 491 -15.21 -5.17 12.03
N PHE A 492 -16.17 -6.11 12.13
CA PHE A 492 -16.18 -7.26 11.23
C PHE A 492 -16.40 -6.87 9.78
N THR A 493 -17.31 -5.94 9.49
CA THR A 493 -17.58 -5.50 8.11
C THR A 493 -16.31 -4.93 7.48
N HIS A 494 -15.63 -4.05 8.21
CA HIS A 494 -14.40 -3.43 7.78
C HIS A 494 -13.27 -4.48 7.62
N ALA A 495 -13.06 -5.34 8.62
CA ALA A 495 -12.03 -6.36 8.56
C ALA A 495 -12.26 -7.34 7.40
N ILE A 496 -13.50 -7.76 7.14
CA ILE A 496 -13.86 -8.65 6.02
C ILE A 496 -13.60 -7.96 4.69
N LEU A 497 -14.04 -6.70 4.52
CA LEU A 497 -13.81 -5.91 3.31
C LEU A 497 -12.32 -5.90 2.93
N ASN A 498 -11.47 -5.49 3.87
CA ASN A 498 -10.04 -5.41 3.65
C ASN A 498 -9.41 -6.80 3.48
N SER A 499 -9.86 -7.81 4.25
CA SER A 499 -9.35 -9.18 4.13
C SER A 499 -9.64 -9.76 2.76
N ILE A 500 -10.80 -9.50 2.15
CA ILE A 500 -11.13 -9.97 0.80
C ILE A 500 -10.16 -9.34 -0.22
N MET A 501 -9.99 -8.02 -0.17
CA MET A 501 -9.11 -7.31 -1.11
C MET A 501 -7.64 -7.75 -0.97
N MET A 502 -7.13 -7.84 0.26
CA MET A 502 -5.76 -8.28 0.52
C MET A 502 -5.56 -9.76 0.18
N SER A 503 -6.54 -10.63 0.47
CA SER A 503 -6.48 -12.05 0.10
C SER A 503 -6.48 -12.25 -1.42
N PHE A 504 -7.17 -11.39 -2.18
CA PHE A 504 -7.12 -11.41 -3.63
C PHE A 504 -5.70 -11.12 -4.15
N MET A 505 -4.98 -10.16 -3.55
CA MET A 505 -3.57 -9.91 -3.89
C MET A 505 -2.68 -11.14 -3.64
N LEU A 506 -2.90 -11.85 -2.52
CA LEU A 506 -2.20 -13.10 -2.21
C LEU A 506 -2.45 -14.18 -3.28
N ILE A 507 -3.69 -14.27 -3.77
CA ILE A 507 -4.09 -15.22 -4.81
C ILE A 507 -3.44 -14.87 -6.15
N ILE A 508 -3.37 -13.59 -6.52
CA ILE A 508 -2.73 -13.14 -7.77
C ILE A 508 -1.24 -13.50 -7.77
N VAL A 509 -0.52 -13.27 -6.65
CA VAL A 509 0.90 -13.65 -6.55
C VAL A 509 1.10 -15.18 -6.58
N GLY A 510 0.10 -15.96 -6.18
CA GLY A 510 -0.06 -17.36 -6.61
C GLY A 510 0.78 -18.42 -5.89
N SER A 511 1.63 -18.09 -4.91
CA SER A 511 2.37 -19.12 -4.16
C SER A 511 1.44 -19.98 -3.28
N PRO A 512 1.73 -21.29 -3.04
CA PRO A 512 0.89 -22.15 -2.21
C PRO A 512 0.65 -21.61 -0.79
N VAL A 513 1.67 -20.97 -0.21
CA VAL A 513 1.58 -20.34 1.12
C VAL A 513 0.63 -19.15 1.08
N ASN A 514 0.70 -18.31 0.05
CA ASN A 514 -0.16 -17.13 -0.10
C ASN A 514 -1.62 -17.54 -0.33
N VAL A 515 -1.88 -18.53 -1.19
CA VAL A 515 -3.24 -19.03 -1.44
C VAL A 515 -3.84 -19.66 -0.17
N THR A 516 -3.05 -20.43 0.58
CA THR A 516 -3.49 -21.02 1.85
C THR A 516 -3.81 -19.93 2.88
N ALA A 517 -2.94 -18.93 3.02
CA ALA A 517 -3.17 -17.80 3.92
C ALA A 517 -4.42 -17.00 3.53
N ALA A 518 -4.63 -16.73 2.23
CA ALA A 518 -5.83 -16.07 1.72
C ALA A 518 -7.11 -16.79 2.18
N ILE A 519 -7.19 -18.12 2.02
CA ILE A 519 -8.35 -18.90 2.48
C ILE A 519 -8.55 -18.80 4.00
N ILE A 520 -7.46 -18.87 4.78
CA ILE A 520 -7.51 -18.74 6.24
C ILE A 520 -8.08 -17.38 6.64
N TYR A 521 -7.58 -16.28 6.06
CA TYR A 521 -8.05 -14.93 6.39
C TYR A 521 -9.49 -14.67 5.94
N LEU A 522 -9.92 -15.25 4.82
CA LEU A 522 -11.31 -15.21 4.38
C LEU A 522 -12.27 -15.92 5.35
N ILE A 523 -11.82 -16.96 6.08
CA ILE A 523 -12.66 -17.72 7.01
C ILE A 523 -12.47 -17.24 8.46
N LEU A 524 -11.35 -16.57 8.78
CA LEU A 524 -10.97 -16.12 10.12
C LEU A 524 -12.07 -15.37 10.89
N PRO A 525 -12.84 -14.44 10.29
CA PRO A 525 -13.98 -13.81 10.95
C PRO A 525 -15.01 -14.81 11.53
N ILE A 526 -15.28 -15.89 10.79
CA ILE A 526 -16.21 -16.95 11.20
C ILE A 526 -15.64 -17.70 12.41
N ILE A 527 -14.35 -18.04 12.36
CA ILE A 527 -13.65 -18.74 13.45
C ILE A 527 -13.68 -17.90 14.72
N ILE A 528 -13.31 -16.61 14.64
CA ILE A 528 -13.32 -15.69 15.78
C ILE A 528 -14.72 -15.59 16.39
N ALA A 529 -15.75 -15.35 15.56
CA ALA A 529 -17.12 -15.23 16.05
C ALA A 529 -17.63 -16.53 16.69
N TRP A 530 -17.28 -17.68 16.10
CA TRP A 530 -17.64 -19.00 16.62
C TRP A 530 -16.97 -19.30 17.96
N VAL A 531 -15.66 -19.06 18.09
CA VAL A 531 -14.91 -19.22 19.34
C VAL A 531 -15.50 -18.35 20.46
N ILE A 532 -15.78 -17.08 20.16
CA ILE A 532 -16.39 -16.15 21.13
C ILE A 532 -17.78 -16.66 21.56
N ARG A 533 -18.61 -17.13 20.62
CA ARG A 533 -19.94 -17.67 20.89
C ARG A 533 -19.90 -18.88 21.81
N ILE A 534 -18.99 -19.84 21.56
CA ILE A 534 -18.84 -21.05 22.39
C ILE A 534 -18.30 -20.69 23.77
N TRP A 535 -17.28 -19.83 23.84
CA TRP A 535 -16.69 -19.45 25.11
C TRP A 535 -17.70 -18.74 26.02
N HIS A 536 -18.53 -17.88 25.44
CA HIS A 536 -19.64 -17.23 26.14
C HIS A 536 -20.65 -18.25 26.67
N LYS A 537 -21.09 -19.19 25.83
CA LYS A 537 -22.02 -20.26 26.25
C LYS A 537 -21.47 -21.10 27.41
N ARG A 538 -20.20 -21.50 27.36
CA ARG A 538 -19.58 -22.34 28.41
C ARG A 538 -19.53 -21.62 29.76
N ARG A 539 -19.21 -20.32 29.78
CA ARG A 539 -19.25 -19.51 31.01
C ARG A 539 -20.66 -19.28 31.53
N GLY A 540 -21.64 -19.09 30.63
CA GLY A 540 -23.04 -19.00 31.00
C GLY A 540 -23.57 -20.28 31.68
N HIS A 541 -23.15 -21.47 31.23
CA HIS A 541 -23.52 -22.73 31.87
C HIS A 541 -22.80 -22.95 33.21
N SER A 542 -21.57 -22.47 33.35
CA SER A 542 -20.81 -22.64 34.61
C SER A 542 -21.40 -21.79 35.75
N ALA A 543 -21.95 -20.61 35.45
CA ALA A 543 -22.59 -19.75 36.44
C ALA A 543 -23.92 -20.32 36.97
N VAL A 544 -24.65 -21.08 36.14
CA VAL A 544 -25.94 -21.72 36.50
C VAL A 544 -25.75 -22.99 37.35
N LEU A 545 -24.56 -23.59 37.35
CA LEU A 545 -24.25 -24.79 38.14
C LEU A 545 -23.62 -24.46 39.51
N THR A 546 -23.36 -23.19 39.79
CA THR A 546 -22.78 -22.69 41.06
C THR A 546 -23.76 -21.87 41.90
N GLU A 547 -25.00 -21.70 41.42
CA GLU A 547 -26.18 -21.27 42.20
C GLU A 547 -27.02 -22.51 42.53
#